data_AF-A0A523Z9U2-F1
#
_entry.id   AF-A0A523Z9U2-F1
#
_cell.length_a   1.000
_cell.length_b   1.000
_cell.length_c   1.000
_cell.angle_alpha   90.00
_cell.angle_beta   90.00
_cell.angle_gamma   90.00
#
_symmetry.space_group_name_H-M   'P 1'
#
loop_
_entity.id
_entity.type
_entity.pdbx_description
1 polymer ?
#
loop_
_entity_poly.entity_id
_entity_poly.type
_entity_poly.pdbx_seq_one_letter_code
_entity_poly.pdbx_strand_id
1 'polypeptide(L)'
;MFDLPSSSYRSLLIAAIILAIIGWLGLFLLLVGTLPTVGPRWLFFFLLALAITGTTLPFIWLLHRRFAERPDLPAMILLRRALLFTLYGELCIWLQINRSLNLSLAILLGLGLVAIELFLRVLDRSKWRPNR
;
A
#
# COMPACT_ATOMS: atom_id res chain seq x y z
N MET A 1 11.96 26.16 -10.14
CA MET A 1 12.40 25.85 -8.76
C MET A 1 11.84 24.47 -8.43
N PHE A 2 12.66 23.42 -8.31
CA PHE A 2 12.14 22.11 -7.91
C PHE A 2 11.92 22.15 -6.40
N ASP A 3 10.67 22.32 -5.96
CA ASP A 3 10.34 22.25 -4.53
C ASP A 3 10.76 20.88 -4.00
N LEU A 4 11.79 20.89 -3.15
CA LEU A 4 12.34 19.67 -2.58
C LEU A 4 11.27 19.09 -1.65
N PRO A 5 10.96 17.78 -1.77
CA PRO A 5 10.04 17.15 -0.84
C PRO A 5 10.51 17.38 0.60
N SER A 6 9.57 17.67 1.51
CA SER A 6 9.84 17.76 2.96
C SER A 6 10.62 16.52 3.43
N SER A 7 11.50 16.65 4.45
CA SER A 7 12.42 15.57 4.85
C SER A 7 11.69 14.24 5.09
N SER A 8 10.48 14.29 5.65
CA SER A 8 9.59 13.14 5.87
C SER A 8 9.25 12.38 4.58
N TYR A 9 9.06 13.08 3.47
CA TYR A 9 8.67 12.45 2.20
C TYR A 9 9.84 11.68 1.58
N ARG A 10 11.04 12.25 1.66
CA ARG A 10 12.27 11.59 1.20
C ARG A 10 12.53 10.32 2.01
N SER A 11 12.46 10.42 3.34
CA SER A 11 12.62 9.25 4.21
C SER A 11 11.58 8.16 3.94
N LEU A 12 10.32 8.55 3.69
CA LEU A 12 9.26 7.60 3.34
C LEU A 12 9.51 6.89 2.00
N LEU A 13 9.95 7.61 0.97
CA LEU A 13 10.27 7.00 -0.33
C LEU A 13 11.50 6.09 -0.26
N ILE A 14 12.53 6.47 0.50
CA ILE A 14 13.70 5.62 0.71
C ILE A 14 13.28 4.33 1.42
N ALA A 15 12.47 4.45 2.50
CA ALA A 15 11.92 3.29 3.19
C ALA A 15 11.09 2.41 2.24
N ALA A 16 10.25 3.01 1.38
CA ALA A 16 9.45 2.29 0.40
C ALA A 16 10.30 1.47 -0.58
N ILE A 17 11.39 2.06 -1.08
CA ILE A 17 12.31 1.37 -2.00
C ILE A 17 13.00 0.21 -1.29
N ILE A 18 13.47 0.41 -0.06
CA ILE A 18 14.07 -0.66 0.75
C ILE A 18 13.06 -1.80 0.98
N LEU A 19 11.82 -1.46 1.36
CA LEU A 19 10.72 -2.41 1.54
C LEU A 19 10.42 -3.18 0.25
N ALA A 20 10.39 -2.51 -0.90
CA ALA A 20 10.16 -3.16 -2.18
C ALA A 20 11.29 -4.16 -2.51
N ILE A 21 12.54 -3.76 -2.34
CA ILE A 21 13.70 -4.62 -2.60
C ILE A 21 13.65 -5.86 -1.69
N ILE A 22 13.48 -5.67 -0.39
CA ILE A 22 13.41 -6.76 0.58
C ILE A 22 12.22 -7.68 0.29
N GLY A 23 11.04 -7.10 0.02
CA GLY A 23 9.82 -7.85 -0.27
C GLY A 23 9.95 -8.70 -1.52
N TRP A 24 10.33 -8.11 -2.66
CA TRP A 24 10.45 -8.83 -3.92
C TRP A 24 11.58 -9.85 -3.92
N LEU A 25 12.75 -9.49 -3.38
CA LEU A 25 13.88 -10.42 -3.28
C LEU A 25 13.55 -11.59 -2.34
N GLY A 26 12.96 -11.29 -1.18
CA GLY A 26 12.52 -12.31 -0.24
C GLY A 26 11.49 -13.25 -0.85
N LEU A 27 10.48 -12.70 -1.55
CA LEU A 27 9.47 -13.51 -2.25
C LEU A 27 10.11 -14.43 -3.29
N PHE A 28 11.01 -13.90 -4.11
CA PHE A 28 11.70 -14.68 -5.13
C PHE A 28 12.47 -15.86 -4.51
N LEU A 29 13.26 -15.59 -3.48
CA LEU A 29 14.02 -16.63 -2.77
C LEU A 29 13.10 -17.66 -2.10
N LEU A 30 11.98 -17.21 -1.52
CA LEU A 30 11.02 -18.09 -0.87
C LEU A 30 10.34 -19.03 -1.86
N LEU A 31 9.89 -18.51 -3.00
CA LEU A 31 9.17 -19.29 -4.01
C LEU A 31 10.05 -20.35 -4.70
N VAL A 32 11.36 -20.08 -4.86
CA VAL A 32 12.30 -21.01 -5.48
C VAL A 32 12.90 -21.99 -4.47
N GLY A 33 13.11 -21.55 -3.22
CA GLY A 33 13.86 -22.29 -2.22
C GLY A 33 13.04 -23.04 -1.17
N THR A 34 11.72 -22.83 -1.10
CA THR A 34 10.90 -23.40 -0.02
C THR A 34 9.65 -24.10 -0.51
N LEU A 35 9.26 -25.16 0.19
CA LEU A 35 7.98 -25.83 -0.01
C LEU A 35 6.85 -25.01 0.63
N PRO A 36 5.62 -25.09 0.10
CA PRO A 36 4.46 -24.35 0.62
C PRO A 36 3.90 -25.00 1.90
N THR A 37 4.74 -25.16 2.92
CA THR A 37 4.34 -25.59 4.28
C THR A 37 3.77 -24.40 5.06
N VAL A 38 3.22 -24.65 6.26
CA VAL A 38 2.48 -23.62 7.01
C VAL A 38 3.35 -22.40 7.34
N GLY A 39 4.61 -22.60 7.76
CA GLY A 39 5.52 -21.49 8.10
C GLY A 39 5.87 -20.58 6.91
N PRO A 40 6.45 -21.12 5.82
CA PRO A 40 6.75 -20.37 4.60
C PRO A 40 5.55 -19.64 3.99
N ARG A 41 4.33 -20.17 4.13
CA ARG A 41 3.12 -19.44 3.68
C ARG A 41 2.90 -18.13 4.42
N TRP A 42 3.07 -18.11 5.74
CA TRP A 42 2.99 -16.85 6.50
C TRP A 42 4.10 -15.88 6.14
N LEU A 43 5.32 -16.40 5.94
CA LEU A 43 6.44 -15.58 5.47
C LEU A 43 6.18 -15.01 4.07
N PHE A 44 5.52 -15.77 3.19
CA PHE A 44 5.07 -15.28 1.89
C PHE A 44 4.14 -14.08 2.02
N PHE A 45 3.11 -14.15 2.87
CA PHE A 45 2.18 -13.02 3.09
C PHE A 45 2.90 -11.79 3.67
N PHE A 46 3.80 -12.00 4.63
CA PHE A 46 4.61 -10.92 5.17
C PHE A 46 5.46 -10.23 4.09
N LEU A 47 6.20 -11.00 3.29
CA LEU A 47 7.05 -10.46 2.22
C LEU A 47 6.24 -9.82 1.10
N LEU A 48 5.06 -10.37 0.80
CA LEU A 48 4.09 -9.81 -0.12
C LEU A 48 3.59 -8.45 0.35
N ALA A 49 3.27 -8.30 1.64
CA ALA A 49 2.87 -7.03 2.21
C ALA A 49 3.98 -5.97 2.07
N LEU A 50 5.26 -6.34 2.30
CA LEU A 50 6.40 -5.44 2.07
C LEU A 50 6.56 -5.07 0.60
N ALA A 51 6.46 -6.06 -0.30
CA ALA A 51 6.60 -5.87 -1.75
C ALA A 51 5.51 -4.94 -2.31
N ILE A 52 4.25 -5.17 -1.95
CA ILE A 52 3.13 -4.34 -2.39
C ILE A 52 3.22 -2.95 -1.78
N THR A 53 3.47 -2.82 -0.48
CA THR A 53 3.57 -1.49 0.17
C THR A 53 4.72 -0.67 -0.41
N GLY A 54 5.89 -1.30 -0.57
CA GLY A 54 7.10 -0.66 -1.09
C GLY A 54 6.98 -0.22 -2.56
N THR A 55 6.23 -0.95 -3.38
CA THR A 55 5.96 -0.56 -4.78
C THR A 55 4.81 0.43 -4.91
N THR A 56 3.79 0.32 -4.06
CA THR A 56 2.61 1.17 -4.12
C THR A 56 2.89 2.59 -3.65
N LEU A 57 3.72 2.77 -2.61
CA LEU A 57 4.11 4.10 -2.11
C LEU A 57 4.69 5.05 -3.19
N PRO A 58 5.74 4.68 -3.94
CA PRO A 58 6.28 5.53 -5.01
C PRO A 58 5.30 5.67 -6.18
N PHE A 59 4.48 4.65 -6.45
CA PHE A 59 3.47 4.69 -7.51
C PHE A 59 2.38 5.73 -7.21
N ILE A 60 1.80 5.70 -6.00
CA ILE A 60 0.80 6.68 -5.56
C ILE A 60 1.41 8.08 -5.52
N TRP A 61 2.67 8.22 -5.07
CA TRP A 61 3.35 9.52 -5.12
C TRP A 61 3.43 10.08 -6.52
N LEU A 62 3.88 9.26 -7.47
CA LEU A 62 4.07 9.66 -8.86
C LEU A 62 2.74 10.10 -9.47
N LEU A 63 1.67 9.32 -9.24
CA LEU A 63 0.32 9.67 -9.67
C LEU A 63 -0.15 10.98 -9.03
N HIS A 64 0.06 11.16 -7.73
CA HIS A 64 -0.32 12.39 -7.04
C HIS A 64 0.41 13.60 -7.61
N ARG A 65 1.72 13.48 -7.84
CA ARG A 65 2.53 14.55 -8.45
C ARG A 65 2.10 14.89 -9.89
N ARG A 66 1.57 13.91 -10.64
CA ARG A 66 1.14 14.08 -12.03
C ARG A 66 -0.25 14.73 -12.14
N PHE A 67 -1.18 14.39 -11.26
CA PHE A 67 -2.61 14.72 -11.41
C PHE A 67 -3.19 15.62 -10.32
N ALA A 68 -2.47 15.90 -9.24
CA ALA A 68 -3.01 16.72 -8.16
C ALA A 68 -2.79 18.22 -8.40
N GLU A 69 -3.88 18.99 -8.35
CA GLU A 69 -3.86 20.45 -8.35
C GLU A 69 -3.25 21.05 -7.06
N ARG A 70 -3.24 20.28 -5.96
CA ARG A 70 -2.62 20.66 -4.68
C ARG A 70 -1.45 19.71 -4.37
N PRO A 71 -0.20 20.17 -4.48
CA PRO A 71 0.98 19.29 -4.35
C PRO A 71 1.20 18.77 -2.93
N ASP A 72 0.65 19.41 -1.91
CA ASP A 72 0.93 19.10 -0.51
C ASP A 72 -0.02 18.02 0.05
N LEU A 73 0.31 16.75 -0.21
CA LEU A 73 -0.30 15.62 0.49
C LEU A 73 0.55 15.25 1.72
N PRO A 74 -0.03 15.22 2.93
CA PRO A 74 0.65 14.72 4.11
C PRO A 74 1.17 13.29 3.92
N ALA A 75 2.42 13.05 4.32
CA ALA A 75 3.07 11.74 4.20
C ALA A 75 2.27 10.60 4.86
N MET A 76 1.57 10.88 5.96
CA MET A 76 0.69 9.93 6.65
C MET A 76 -0.49 9.47 5.76
N ILE A 77 -1.09 10.38 4.99
CA ILE A 77 -2.22 10.04 4.10
C ILE A 77 -1.73 9.17 2.94
N LEU A 78 -0.54 9.46 2.41
CA LEU A 78 0.09 8.63 1.39
C LEU A 78 0.34 7.21 1.90
N LEU A 79 0.94 7.08 3.09
CA LEU A 79 1.21 5.80 3.72
C LEU A 79 -0.07 5.01 3.96
N ARG A 80 -1.13 5.66 4.46
CA ARG A 80 -2.44 5.03 4.66
C ARG A 80 -3.04 4.48 3.37
N ARG A 81 -2.98 5.24 2.27
CA ARG A 81 -3.47 4.77 0.97
C ARG A 81 -2.69 3.57 0.45
N ALA A 82 -1.37 3.60 0.61
CA ALA A 82 -0.53 2.46 0.26
C ALA A 82 -0.89 1.23 1.09
N LEU A 83 -1.08 1.38 2.40
CA LEU A 83 -1.48 0.27 3.28
C LEU A 83 -2.87 -0.29 2.94
N LEU A 84 -3.85 0.54 2.59
CA LEU A 84 -5.16 0.06 2.14
C LEU A 84 -5.07 -0.73 0.84
N PHE A 85 -4.21 -0.29 -0.09
CA PHE A 85 -3.96 -1.03 -1.33
C PHE A 85 -3.21 -2.35 -1.07
N THR A 86 -2.25 -2.35 -0.15
CA THR A 86 -1.59 -3.57 0.33
C THR A 86 -2.59 -4.55 0.91
N LEU A 87 -3.45 -4.09 1.81
CA LEU A 87 -4.50 -4.89 2.42
C LEU A 87 -5.42 -5.51 1.37
N TYR A 88 -5.83 -4.73 0.36
CA TYR A 88 -6.61 -5.24 -0.77
C TYR A 88 -5.88 -6.39 -1.50
N GLY A 89 -4.64 -6.15 -1.92
CA GLY A 89 -3.86 -7.13 -2.68
C GLY A 89 -3.61 -8.42 -1.90
N GLU A 90 -3.29 -8.30 -0.61
CA GLU A 90 -3.05 -9.44 0.27
C GLU A 90 -4.32 -10.26 0.50
N LEU A 91 -5.47 -9.60 0.73
CA LEU A 91 -6.77 -10.27 0.83
C LEU A 91 -7.16 -10.98 -0.47
N CYS A 92 -6.93 -10.35 -1.63
CA CYS A 92 -7.19 -10.98 -2.92
C CYS A 92 -6.33 -12.25 -3.10
N ILE A 93 -5.04 -12.17 -2.81
CA ILE A 93 -4.13 -13.32 -2.92
C ILE A 93 -4.50 -14.42 -1.92
N TRP A 94 -4.88 -14.04 -0.69
CA TRP A 94 -5.39 -14.97 0.30
C TRP A 94 -6.62 -15.74 -0.22
N LEU A 95 -7.61 -15.03 -0.74
CA LEU A 95 -8.82 -15.65 -1.30
C LEU A 95 -8.52 -16.49 -2.54
N GLN A 96 -7.54 -16.10 -3.34
CA GLN A 96 -7.10 -16.84 -4.52
C GLN A 96 -6.47 -18.19 -4.13
N ILE A 97 -5.63 -18.21 -3.09
CA ILE A 97 -5.04 -19.45 -2.56
C ILE A 97 -6.14 -20.39 -2.02
N ASN A 98 -7.17 -19.83 -1.39
CA ASN A 98 -8.34 -20.58 -0.92
C ASN A 98 -9.34 -20.94 -2.04
N ARG A 99 -9.06 -20.57 -3.31
CA ARG A 99 -9.94 -20.75 -4.48
C ARG A 99 -11.36 -20.19 -4.28
N SER A 100 -11.50 -19.19 -3.43
CA SER A 100 -12.77 -18.51 -3.12
C SER A 100 -12.90 -17.19 -3.87
N LEU A 101 -11.81 -16.69 -4.48
CA LEU A 101 -11.81 -15.43 -5.21
C LEU A 101 -12.63 -15.55 -6.51
N ASN A 102 -13.71 -14.76 -6.58
CA ASN A 102 -14.46 -14.50 -7.80
C ASN A 102 -14.34 -13.01 -8.18
N LEU A 103 -14.54 -12.68 -9.45
CA LEU A 103 -14.46 -11.29 -9.93
C LEU A 103 -15.40 -10.36 -9.15
N SER A 104 -16.63 -10.81 -8.89
CA SER A 104 -17.61 -10.07 -8.10
C SER A 104 -17.13 -9.79 -6.68
N LEU A 105 -16.45 -10.75 -6.02
CA LEU A 105 -15.91 -10.58 -4.67
C LEU A 105 -14.71 -9.61 -4.68
N ALA A 106 -13.84 -9.68 -5.69
CA ALA A 106 -12.74 -8.73 -5.84
C ALA A 106 -13.27 -7.30 -5.97
N ILE A 107 -14.28 -7.08 -6.82
CA ILE A 107 -14.91 -5.77 -6.99
C ILE A 107 -15.59 -5.31 -5.69
N LEU A 108 -16.32 -6.19 -5.01
CA LEU A 108 -16.98 -5.88 -3.75
C LEU A 108 -15.98 -5.44 -2.66
N LEU A 109 -14.87 -6.16 -2.51
CA LEU A 109 -13.80 -5.83 -1.57
C LEU A 109 -13.15 -4.49 -1.93
N GLY A 110 -12.88 -4.27 -3.24
CA GLY A 110 -12.34 -3.01 -3.73
C GLY A 110 -13.25 -1.82 -3.41
N LEU A 111 -14.56 -1.97 -3.66
CA LEU A 111 -15.56 -0.95 -3.32
C LEU A 111 -15.62 -0.68 -1.81
N GLY A 112 -15.57 -1.72 -0.98
CA GLY A 112 -15.54 -1.59 0.47
C GLY A 112 -14.33 -0.79 0.95
N LEU A 113 -13.14 -1.07 0.42
CA LEU A 113 -11.92 -0.33 0.78
C LEU A 113 -11.93 1.12 0.27
N VAL A 114 -12.49 1.37 -0.91
CA VAL A 114 -12.71 2.74 -1.41
C VAL A 114 -13.67 3.48 -0.49
N ALA A 115 -14.76 2.86 -0.07
CA ALA A 115 -15.70 3.46 0.88
C ALA A 115 -15.01 3.79 2.23
N ILE A 116 -14.14 2.90 2.72
CA ILE A 116 -13.32 3.15 3.92
C ILE A 116 -12.40 4.37 3.72
N GLU A 117 -11.68 4.48 2.61
CA GLU A 117 -10.81 5.63 2.33
C GLU A 117 -11.62 6.93 2.23
N LEU A 118 -12.79 6.90 1.60
CA LEU A 118 -13.69 8.06 1.52
C LEU A 118 -14.17 8.48 2.92
N PHE A 119 -14.57 7.53 3.74
CA PHE A 119 -15.00 7.80 5.11
C PHE A 119 -13.87 8.40 5.95
N LEU A 120 -12.66 7.84 5.87
CA LEU A 120 -11.47 8.38 6.53
C LEU A 120 -11.14 9.79 6.03
N ARG A 121 -11.32 10.07 4.74
CA ARG A 121 -11.13 11.40 4.16
C ARG A 121 -12.14 12.41 4.69
N VAL A 122 -13.39 12.01 4.92
CA VAL A 122 -14.42 12.85 5.55
C VAL A 122 -14.05 13.11 7.01
N LEU A 123 -13.59 12.10 7.73
CA LEU A 123 -13.12 12.24 9.12
C LEU A 123 -11.92 13.18 9.25
N ASP A 124 -10.99 13.15 8.30
CA ASP A 124 -9.85 14.07 8.31
C ASP A 124 -10.29 15.52 8.06
N ARG A 125 -11.31 15.74 7.22
CA ARG A 125 -11.90 17.08 7.03
C ARG A 125 -12.63 17.60 8.26
N SER A 126 -13.29 16.73 9.02
CA SER A 126 -14.03 17.15 10.23
C SER A 126 -13.11 17.48 11.41
N LYS A 127 -11.93 16.88 11.47
CA LYS A 127 -10.89 17.20 12.47
C LYS A 127 -10.10 18.48 12.18
N TRP A 128 -10.39 19.16 11.08
CA TRP A 128 -9.73 20.43 10.75
C TRP A 128 -10.10 21.49 11.79
N ARG A 129 -9.15 21.81 12.67
CA ARG A 129 -9.23 22.94 13.61
C ARG A 129 -8.47 24.11 13.00
N PRO A 130 -9.13 25.24 12.65
CA PRO A 130 -8.49 26.39 12.00
C PRO A 130 -7.45 27.15 12.85
N ASN A 131 -7.10 26.70 14.05
CA ASN A 131 -6.20 27.44 14.91
C ASN A 131 -5.42 26.51 15.86
N ARG A 132 -4.14 26.27 15.52
CA ARG A 132 -3.00 26.12 16.44
C ARG A 132 -1.70 26.03 15.65
#